data_AF-A0A1F9QUX7-F1
#
_entry.id   AF-A0A1F9QUX7-F1
#
_cell.length_a   1.000
_cell.length_b   1.000
_cell.length_c   1.000
_cell.angle_alpha   90.00
_cell.angle_beta   90.00
_cell.angle_gamma   90.00
#
_symmetry.space_group_name_H-M   'P 1'
#
loop_
_entity.id
_entity.type
_entity.pdbx_description
1 polymer ?
#
loop_
_entity_poly.entity_id
_entity_poly.type
_entity_poly.pdbx_seq_one_letter_code
_entity_poly.pdbx_strand_id
1 'polypeptide(L)'
;MSEVKSIMNKVILAAVVSFGLLAGANAQMDFNQGVSVDQFISQANNQDLVIPRPIAGFSRYTRDCARFSFGPSDAALESEKVWLRSTEYIQECHTQYVQQCHTVMVPGPNGTQVPTQQCHSVPVQNCYERPGQSWSQTGQIKVEARKLFPWERESFEVCLEGPWMSLYINEAGYKYTARRVGDYNTVYELAPQYKVAMKADENGLNYGSFSYADGKYTFVVNDKWAKEYAGEKVAIKIDLYKDNAFFFDGYKGSKEFTFDVAEGYTMTFTEKDLEQPAVEENNDFRGAKKYYLKWGFKRVGAISKDNFMKKDKTPVIEK
;
A
#
# COMPACT_ATOMS: atom_id res chain seq x y z
N MET A 1 -58.20 -36.61 -9.35
CA MET A 1 -59.16 -35.87 -10.19
C MET A 1 -59.94 -34.94 -9.26
N SER A 2 -59.55 -33.66 -9.20
CA SER A 2 -60.37 -32.53 -8.70
C SER A 2 -59.46 -31.30 -8.62
N GLU A 3 -59.44 -30.52 -9.70
CA GLU A 3 -58.96 -29.14 -9.75
C GLU A 3 -59.83 -28.24 -8.85
N VAL A 4 -59.21 -27.29 -8.13
CA VAL A 4 -59.91 -26.07 -7.70
C VAL A 4 -59.12 -24.87 -8.21
N LYS A 5 -59.74 -24.25 -9.20
CA LYS A 5 -59.34 -23.05 -9.94
C LYS A 5 -59.96 -21.86 -9.22
N SER A 6 -59.17 -20.90 -8.71
CA SER A 6 -59.69 -19.61 -8.24
C SER A 6 -59.13 -18.48 -9.09
N ILE A 7 -60.07 -17.67 -9.57
CA ILE A 7 -59.95 -16.62 -10.58
C ILE A 7 -59.84 -15.26 -9.87
N MET A 8 -58.75 -14.56 -10.17
CA MET A 8 -58.63 -13.15 -10.56
C MET A 8 -59.78 -12.15 -10.29
N ASN A 9 -59.45 -11.04 -9.62
CA ASN A 9 -59.98 -9.67 -9.87
C ASN A 9 -59.01 -8.66 -9.20
N LYS A 10 -58.13 -7.93 -9.91
CA LYS A 10 -58.29 -6.76 -10.79
C LYS A 10 -58.82 -5.47 -10.13
N VAL A 11 -57.87 -4.51 -10.02
CA VAL A 11 -57.97 -3.04 -10.25
C VAL A 11 -58.63 -2.24 -9.11
N ILE A 12 -57.96 -1.22 -8.53
CA ILE A 12 -58.13 0.20 -8.89
C ILE A 12 -57.07 1.11 -8.17
N LEU A 13 -56.44 1.99 -8.96
CA LEU A 13 -55.91 3.36 -8.73
C LEU A 13 -55.09 3.71 -7.45
N ALA A 14 -53.81 4.09 -7.56
CA ALA A 14 -53.19 5.33 -8.09
C ALA A 14 -53.12 6.50 -7.08
N ALA A 15 -51.90 6.88 -6.70
CA ALA A 15 -51.57 8.24 -6.26
C ALA A 15 -50.12 8.56 -6.65
N VAL A 16 -50.02 9.48 -7.60
CA VAL A 16 -48.82 10.15 -8.12
C VAL A 16 -48.32 11.13 -7.07
N VAL A 17 -47.05 11.03 -6.67
CA VAL A 17 -46.29 12.16 -6.12
C VAL A 17 -44.97 12.25 -6.86
N SER A 18 -45.01 13.03 -7.94
CA SER A 18 -43.85 13.51 -8.67
C SER A 18 -43.28 14.70 -7.91
N PHE A 19 -42.21 14.50 -7.15
CA PHE A 19 -41.30 15.60 -6.81
C PHE A 19 -40.07 15.46 -7.68
N GLY A 20 -39.96 16.38 -8.64
CA GLY A 20 -38.78 16.57 -9.44
C GLY A 20 -37.61 17.05 -8.59
N LEU A 21 -36.44 16.46 -8.83
CA LEU A 21 -35.17 17.15 -8.68
C LEU A 21 -34.52 17.16 -10.06
N LEU A 22 -34.50 18.37 -10.63
CA LEU A 22 -33.79 18.69 -11.84
C LEU A 22 -32.28 18.57 -11.62
N ALA A 23 -31.63 18.01 -12.64
CA ALA A 23 -30.29 18.27 -13.12
C ALA A 23 -29.39 19.19 -12.27
N GLY A 24 -28.34 18.59 -11.70
CA GLY A 24 -27.17 19.28 -11.20
C GLY A 24 -25.93 18.39 -11.40
N ALA A 25 -25.15 18.74 -12.42
CA ALA A 25 -23.74 18.40 -12.64
C ALA A 25 -23.32 16.92 -12.72
N ASN A 26 -22.59 16.63 -13.81
CA ASN A 26 -21.72 15.46 -13.94
C ASN A 26 -20.69 15.44 -12.80
N ALA A 27 -21.04 14.81 -11.68
CA ALA A 27 -20.06 14.36 -10.69
C ALA A 27 -19.41 13.09 -11.25
N GLN A 28 -18.43 13.29 -12.13
CA GLN A 28 -17.45 12.26 -12.45
C GLN A 28 -16.73 11.94 -11.14
N MET A 29 -17.15 10.86 -10.47
CA MET A 29 -16.44 10.36 -9.29
C MET A 29 -15.07 9.90 -9.75
N ASP A 30 -14.07 10.73 -9.47
CA ASP A 30 -12.67 10.42 -9.71
C ASP A 30 -12.21 9.41 -8.65
N PHE A 31 -12.23 8.13 -9.01
CA PHE A 31 -11.68 7.05 -8.18
C PHE A 31 -10.15 7.10 -8.07
N ASN A 32 -9.47 8.10 -8.65
CA ASN A 32 -8.03 8.33 -8.43
C ASN A 32 -7.70 9.16 -7.20
N GLN A 33 -8.70 9.69 -6.47
CA GLN A 33 -8.45 10.17 -5.12
C GLN A 33 -8.28 8.95 -4.21
N GLY A 34 -7.03 8.51 -4.08
CA GLY A 34 -6.63 7.49 -3.12
C GLY A 34 -7.16 7.84 -1.74
N VAL A 35 -8.27 7.21 -1.36
CA VAL A 35 -8.80 7.24 -0.01
C VAL A 35 -7.68 6.69 0.87
N SER A 36 -6.99 7.59 1.59
CA SER A 36 -6.05 7.19 2.63
C SER A 36 -6.84 6.34 3.62
N VAL A 37 -6.50 5.04 3.62
CA VAL A 37 -7.12 4.04 4.50
C VAL A 37 -6.93 4.43 5.98
N ASP A 38 -5.96 5.29 6.27
CA ASP A 38 -5.64 5.78 7.61
C ASP A 38 -6.79 6.60 8.24
N GLN A 39 -7.59 7.32 7.46
CA GLN A 39 -8.68 8.15 8.01
C GLN A 39 -9.92 7.35 8.43
N PHE A 40 -10.09 6.12 7.92
CA PHE A 40 -11.26 5.28 8.22
C PHE A 40 -10.97 4.14 9.22
N ILE A 41 -9.72 3.97 9.67
CA ILE A 41 -9.38 2.99 10.72
C ILE A 41 -9.58 3.57 12.13
N SER A 42 -9.51 4.89 12.31
CA SER A 42 -9.67 5.54 13.62
C SER A 42 -11.11 5.54 14.16
N GLN A 43 -12.12 5.29 13.33
CA GLN A 43 -13.54 5.29 13.75
C GLN A 43 -14.06 3.93 14.22
N ALA A 44 -13.27 2.86 14.14
CA ALA A 44 -13.68 1.52 14.60
C ALA A 44 -13.36 1.23 16.08
N ASN A 45 -12.64 2.11 16.78
CA ASN A 45 -12.38 1.99 18.22
C ASN A 45 -13.48 2.68 19.03
N ASN A 46 -14.66 2.06 19.13
CA ASN A 46 -15.70 2.56 20.03
C ASN A 46 -15.46 2.13 21.49
N GLN A 47 -15.30 3.15 22.35
CA GLN A 47 -15.51 3.19 23.80
C GLN A 47 -14.52 2.48 24.74
N ASP A 48 -13.22 2.51 24.43
CA ASP A 48 -12.23 2.46 25.51
C ASP A 48 -12.19 3.83 26.20
N LEU A 49 -12.21 3.85 27.54
CA LEU A 49 -11.97 5.04 28.37
C LEU A 49 -10.84 5.85 27.74
N VAL A 50 -11.13 7.07 27.29
CA VAL A 50 -10.15 7.95 26.68
C VAL A 50 -9.18 8.35 27.78
N ILE A 51 -8.17 7.53 28.03
CA ILE A 51 -6.98 7.95 28.76
C ILE A 51 -6.33 8.96 27.81
N PRO A 52 -6.32 10.26 28.15
CA PRO A 52 -5.80 11.28 27.26
C PRO A 52 -4.35 10.93 26.92
N ARG A 53 -4.01 10.95 25.63
CA ARG A 53 -2.59 10.85 25.23
C ARG A 53 -1.84 11.99 25.91
N PRO A 54 -0.69 11.72 26.53
CA PRO A 54 0.06 12.74 27.24
C PRO A 54 0.43 13.88 26.28
N ILE A 55 0.42 15.09 26.84
CA ILE A 55 0.78 16.31 26.14
C ILE A 55 2.23 16.18 25.67
N ALA A 56 2.46 16.43 24.37
CA ALA A 56 3.78 16.33 23.75
C ALA A 56 4.80 17.22 24.49
N GLY A 57 5.92 16.64 24.92
CA GLY A 57 7.08 17.41 25.39
C GLY A 57 7.96 16.78 26.46
N PHE A 58 7.46 15.82 27.26
CA PHE A 58 8.22 15.28 28.41
C PHE A 58 8.31 13.76 28.50
N SER A 59 7.49 13.03 27.76
CA SER A 59 7.46 11.57 27.77
C SER A 59 7.37 11.02 26.35
N ARG A 60 8.18 10.01 26.02
CA ARG A 60 8.01 9.17 24.82
C ARG A 60 7.81 7.72 25.23
N TYR A 61 7.08 6.95 24.44
CA TYR A 61 6.91 5.52 24.67
C TYR A 61 7.66 4.74 23.60
N THR A 62 8.24 3.60 23.98
CA THR A 62 8.68 2.63 22.97
C THR A 62 7.48 1.93 22.38
N ARG A 63 7.52 1.68 21.08
CA ARG A 63 6.51 0.92 20.38
C ARG A 63 7.05 -0.46 20.05
N ASP A 64 6.36 -1.50 20.53
CA ASP A 64 6.68 -2.90 20.25
C ASP A 64 5.53 -3.54 19.49
N CYS A 65 5.83 -4.14 18.34
CA CYS A 65 4.83 -4.58 17.37
C CYS A 65 5.10 -6.01 16.91
N ALA A 66 4.02 -6.78 16.79
CA ALA A 66 4.04 -8.09 16.15
C ALA A 66 3.19 -8.06 14.88
N ARG A 67 3.77 -8.56 13.78
CA ARG A 67 3.10 -8.67 12.49
C ARG A 67 2.59 -10.07 12.27
N PHE A 68 1.34 -10.18 11.83
CA PHE A 68 0.68 -11.43 11.49
C PHE A 68 0.33 -11.45 10.01
N SER A 69 0.40 -12.62 9.41
CA SER A 69 -0.07 -12.84 8.04
C SER A 69 -1.01 -14.03 7.97
N PHE A 70 -2.14 -13.84 7.29
CA PHE A 70 -3.13 -14.88 7.08
C PHE A 70 -3.28 -15.15 5.57
N GLY A 71 -3.24 -16.43 5.23
CA GLY A 71 -3.51 -16.90 3.87
C GLY A 71 -4.95 -17.32 3.64
N PRO A 72 -5.24 -17.87 2.46
CA PRO A 72 -6.55 -18.36 2.09
C PRO A 72 -6.99 -19.51 3.00
N SER A 73 -8.17 -19.35 3.58
CA SER A 73 -8.83 -20.33 4.44
C SER A 73 -10.31 -20.02 4.46
N ASP A 74 -11.15 -21.04 4.28
CA ASP A 74 -12.60 -20.91 4.42
C ASP A 74 -13.07 -21.01 5.89
N ALA A 75 -12.15 -21.27 6.82
CA ALA A 75 -12.40 -21.34 8.25
C ALA A 75 -11.91 -20.07 8.98
N ALA A 76 -12.45 -19.83 10.17
CA ALA A 76 -11.90 -18.84 11.09
C ALA A 76 -10.46 -19.21 11.44
N LEU A 77 -9.59 -18.20 11.49
CA LEU A 77 -8.18 -18.35 11.79
C LEU A 77 -7.83 -17.57 13.05
N GLU A 78 -6.90 -18.09 13.83
CA GLU A 78 -6.40 -17.45 15.03
C GLU A 78 -4.88 -17.41 14.95
N SER A 79 -4.28 -16.26 15.23
CA SER A 79 -2.83 -16.14 15.30
C SER A 79 -2.28 -16.81 16.56
N GLU A 80 -0.97 -17.03 16.58
CA GLU A 80 -0.28 -17.24 17.84
C GLU A 80 -0.43 -16.02 18.76
N LYS A 81 -0.39 -16.29 20.06
CA LYS A 81 -0.41 -15.26 21.08
C LYS A 81 1.00 -14.72 21.28
N VAL A 82 1.17 -13.40 21.21
CA VAL A 82 2.47 -12.73 21.35
C VAL A 82 2.53 -11.90 22.62
N TRP A 83 3.72 -11.77 23.20
CA TRP A 83 3.97 -10.92 24.38
C TRP A 83 4.64 -9.63 23.93
N LEU A 84 3.98 -8.49 24.14
CA LEU A 84 4.47 -7.17 23.75
C LEU A 84 4.87 -6.36 24.98
N ARG A 85 5.84 -5.44 24.83
CA ARG A 85 6.35 -4.60 25.91
C ARG A 85 6.54 -3.16 25.46
N SER A 86 6.13 -2.21 26.30
CA SER A 86 6.41 -0.80 26.10
C SER A 86 7.04 -0.20 27.35
N THR A 87 7.98 0.72 27.19
CA THR A 87 8.60 1.50 28.27
C THR A 87 8.47 2.98 27.96
N GLU A 88 8.04 3.74 28.96
CA GLU A 88 8.07 5.20 28.95
C GLU A 88 9.49 5.68 29.15
N TYR A 89 9.88 6.71 28.44
CA TYR A 89 11.09 7.46 28.65
C TYR A 89 10.70 8.88 28.97
N ILE A 90 11.08 9.33 30.16
CA ILE A 90 10.81 10.68 30.65
C ILE A 90 12.08 11.51 30.43
N GLN A 91 11.93 12.64 29.75
CA GLN A 91 13.02 13.59 29.57
C GLN A 91 13.12 14.46 30.82
N GLU A 92 14.24 14.37 31.53
CA GLU A 92 14.55 15.21 32.68
C GLU A 92 15.66 16.19 32.32
N CYS A 93 15.38 17.47 32.54
CA CYS A 93 16.32 18.55 32.27
C CYS A 93 16.78 19.19 33.57
N HIS A 94 18.09 19.22 33.78
CA HIS A 94 18.74 19.84 34.93
C HIS A 94 19.45 21.11 34.47
N THR A 95 19.14 22.25 35.09
CA THR A 95 19.85 23.50 34.83
C THR A 95 21.12 23.51 35.67
N GLN A 96 22.28 23.50 35.01
CA GLN A 96 23.58 23.65 35.63
C GLN A 96 24.15 25.01 35.25
N TYR A 97 24.59 25.79 36.25
CA TYR A 97 25.31 27.03 35.98
C TYR A 97 26.75 26.72 35.66
N VAL A 98 27.16 26.98 34.42
CA VAL A 98 28.57 26.88 34.01
C VAL A 98 29.17 28.27 33.96
N GLN A 99 30.39 28.39 34.46
CA GLN A 99 31.13 29.64 34.43
C GLN A 99 31.71 29.83 33.02
N GLN A 100 31.21 30.82 32.29
CA GLN A 100 31.78 31.21 31.01
C GLN A 100 32.66 32.45 31.22
N CYS A 101 33.94 32.31 30.94
CA CYS A 101 34.90 33.40 31.06
C CYS A 101 35.31 33.88 29.67
N HIS A 102 35.32 35.20 29.48
CA HIS A 102 35.84 35.84 28.28
C HIS A 102 36.81 36.94 28.68
N THR A 103 37.81 37.21 27.84
CA THR A 103 38.80 38.25 28.09
C THR A 103 38.29 39.57 27.54
N VAL A 104 38.16 40.59 28.40
CA VAL A 104 37.78 41.95 28.03
C VAL A 104 38.98 42.87 28.23
N MET A 105 39.23 43.77 27.28
CA MET A 105 40.27 44.79 27.42
C MET A 105 39.74 45.96 28.27
N VAL A 106 40.34 46.21 29.43
CA VAL A 106 39.94 47.30 30.34
C VAL A 106 41.04 48.38 30.35
N PRO A 107 40.70 49.68 30.40
CA PRO A 107 41.69 50.75 30.49
C PRO A 107 42.53 50.65 31.77
N GLY A 108 43.84 50.51 31.62
CA GLY A 108 44.83 50.54 32.69
C GLY A 108 45.39 51.94 32.94
N PRO A 109 46.24 52.08 33.98
CA PRO A 109 46.96 53.33 34.24
C PRO A 109 47.76 53.74 33.00
N ASN A 110 47.72 55.03 32.65
CA ASN A 110 48.37 55.62 31.46
C ASN A 110 47.75 55.26 30.09
N GLY A 111 46.50 54.82 30.02
CA GLY A 111 45.80 54.59 28.75
C GLY A 111 46.20 53.31 28.00
N THR A 112 46.92 52.41 28.68
CA THR A 112 47.23 51.06 28.17
C THR A 112 46.02 50.14 28.32
N GLN A 113 45.78 49.22 27.39
CA GLN A 113 44.72 48.20 27.55
C GLN A 113 45.28 46.98 28.27
N VAL A 114 44.67 46.58 29.39
CA VAL A 114 45.07 45.39 30.15
C VAL A 114 43.99 44.31 29.97
N PRO A 115 44.35 43.09 29.53
CA PRO A 115 43.41 42.00 29.40
C PRO A 115 42.93 41.58 30.80
N THR A 116 41.62 41.69 31.04
CA THR A 116 40.98 41.26 32.28
C THR A 116 40.01 40.13 31.97
N GLN A 117 40.11 39.01 32.70
CA GLN A 117 39.19 37.89 32.53
C GLN A 117 37.87 38.19 33.26
N GLN A 118 36.78 38.33 32.49
CA GLN A 118 35.44 38.52 33.04
C GLN A 118 34.65 37.22 32.92
N CYS A 119 34.26 36.66 34.06
CA CYS A 119 33.46 35.44 34.13
C CYS A 119 32.02 35.77 34.53
N HIS A 120 31.06 35.13 33.87
CA HIS A 120 29.65 35.17 34.25
C HIS A 120 29.08 33.74 34.29
N SER A 121 28.11 33.52 35.17
CA SER A 121 27.42 32.23 35.27
C SER A 121 26.31 32.17 34.24
N VAL A 122 26.40 31.22 33.30
CA VAL A 122 25.37 31.00 32.27
C VAL A 122 24.62 29.71 32.61
N PRO A 123 23.28 29.73 32.68
CA PRO A 123 22.51 28.51 32.86
C PRO A 123 22.62 27.66 31.58
N VAL A 124 23.11 26.43 31.72
CA VAL A 124 23.10 25.41 30.68
C VAL A 124 22.12 24.32 31.09
N GLN A 125 21.17 24.03 30.22
CA GLN A 125 20.17 23.00 30.46
C GLN A 125 20.66 21.67 29.89
N ASN A 126 20.94 20.71 30.77
CA ASN A 126 21.33 19.35 30.39
C ASN A 126 20.12 18.43 30.53
N CYS A 127 19.62 17.92 29.40
CA CYS A 127 18.50 17.00 29.36
C CYS A 127 18.98 15.57 29.11
N TYR A 128 18.45 14.60 29.85
CA TYR A 128 18.64 13.18 29.60
C TYR A 128 17.32 12.43 29.72
N GLU A 129 17.24 11.29 29.05
CA GLU A 129 16.09 10.39 29.17
C GLU A 129 16.36 9.37 30.27
N ARG A 130 15.36 9.10 31.11
CA ARG A 130 15.35 7.95 32.00
C ARG A 130 14.13 7.07 31.76
N PRO A 131 14.25 5.74 31.93
CA PRO A 131 13.09 4.86 31.87
C PRO A 131 12.11 5.22 33.00
N GLY A 132 10.83 5.36 32.63
CA GLY A 132 9.69 5.55 33.49
C GLY A 132 8.95 4.23 33.71
N GLN A 133 7.63 4.25 33.55
CA GLN A 133 6.83 3.04 33.68
C GLN A 133 7.02 2.08 32.50
N SER A 134 6.82 0.78 32.75
CA SER A 134 6.80 -0.25 31.71
C SER A 134 5.46 -0.96 31.72
N TRP A 135 4.97 -1.28 30.53
CA TRP A 135 3.76 -2.04 30.29
C TRP A 135 4.08 -3.30 29.53
N SER A 136 3.30 -4.33 29.80
CA SER A 136 3.40 -5.60 29.09
C SER A 136 2.02 -6.21 28.96
N GLN A 137 1.66 -6.62 27.76
CA GLN A 137 0.38 -7.24 27.46
C GLN A 137 0.58 -8.33 26.42
N THR A 138 -0.39 -9.23 26.32
CA THR A 138 -0.43 -10.18 25.22
C THR A 138 -1.46 -9.80 24.20
N GLY A 139 -1.06 -9.91 22.93
CA GLY A 139 -1.90 -9.64 21.77
C GLY A 139 -2.15 -10.92 20.99
N GLN A 140 -3.34 -11.02 20.41
CA GLN A 140 -3.71 -12.07 19.48
C GLN A 140 -4.74 -11.54 18.48
N ILE A 141 -4.76 -12.10 17.28
CA ILE A 141 -5.76 -11.77 16.26
C ILE A 141 -6.57 -13.02 15.96
N LYS A 142 -7.89 -12.89 16.03
CA LYS A 142 -8.84 -13.89 15.53
C LYS A 142 -9.57 -13.29 14.34
N VAL A 143 -9.49 -13.93 13.19
CA VAL A 143 -10.18 -13.50 11.97
C VAL A 143 -11.26 -14.52 11.63
N GLU A 144 -12.50 -14.05 11.53
CA GLU A 144 -13.62 -14.91 11.16
C GLU A 144 -13.50 -15.46 9.73
N ALA A 145 -14.31 -16.48 9.43
CA ALA A 145 -14.31 -17.17 8.14
C ALA A 145 -14.56 -16.20 6.97
N ARG A 146 -13.80 -16.35 5.89
CA ARG A 146 -13.83 -15.49 4.69
C ARG A 146 -13.20 -16.19 3.51
N LYS A 147 -13.38 -15.68 2.30
CA LYS A 147 -12.78 -16.27 1.09
C LYS A 147 -11.71 -15.35 0.50
N LEU A 148 -10.46 -15.80 0.56
CA LEU A 148 -9.36 -15.14 -0.13
C LEU A 148 -9.02 -15.90 -1.41
N PHE A 149 -8.56 -15.18 -2.43
CA PHE A 149 -8.01 -15.82 -3.62
C PHE A 149 -6.67 -16.50 -3.28
N PRO A 150 -6.25 -17.55 -4.03
CA PRO A 150 -5.06 -18.34 -3.70
C PRO A 150 -3.77 -17.55 -3.47
N TRP A 151 -3.61 -16.42 -4.16
CA TRP A 151 -2.45 -15.53 -4.06
C TRP A 151 -2.61 -14.40 -3.03
N GLU A 152 -3.83 -14.14 -2.57
CA GLU A 152 -4.06 -13.07 -1.60
C GLU A 152 -3.51 -13.46 -0.24
N ARG A 153 -2.94 -12.46 0.44
CA ARG A 153 -2.46 -12.56 1.81
C ARG A 153 -2.91 -11.31 2.53
N GLU A 154 -3.39 -11.48 3.75
CA GLU A 154 -3.70 -10.35 4.61
C GLU A 154 -2.59 -10.20 5.64
N SER A 155 -2.32 -8.96 6.02
CA SER A 155 -1.31 -8.61 6.98
C SER A 155 -1.84 -7.59 7.98
N PHE A 156 -1.68 -7.95 9.24
CA PHE A 156 -2.10 -7.15 10.38
C PHE A 156 -0.93 -6.96 11.33
N GLU A 157 -1.00 -5.95 12.17
CA GLU A 157 0.03 -5.67 13.16
C GLU A 157 -0.62 -5.24 14.46
N VAL A 158 -0.21 -5.87 15.56
CA VAL A 158 -0.63 -5.46 16.90
C VAL A 158 0.56 -4.80 17.57
N CYS A 159 0.38 -3.56 18.01
CA CYS A 159 1.43 -2.80 18.69
C CYS A 159 1.00 -2.39 20.09
N LEU A 160 1.93 -2.47 21.03
CA LEU A 160 1.82 -1.85 22.35
C LEU A 160 2.72 -0.61 22.38
N GLU A 161 2.10 0.55 22.65
CA GLU A 161 2.78 1.83 22.86
C GLU A 161 2.21 2.44 24.14
N GLY A 162 3.04 2.59 25.16
CA GLY A 162 2.59 2.90 26.52
C GLY A 162 1.61 1.83 27.05
N PRO A 163 0.50 2.23 27.69
CA PRO A 163 -0.60 1.33 28.05
C PRO A 163 -1.56 1.02 26.88
N TRP A 164 -1.37 1.64 25.70
CA TRP A 164 -2.31 1.55 24.59
C TRP A 164 -1.89 0.44 23.65
N MET A 165 -2.75 -0.57 23.50
CA MET A 165 -2.60 -1.57 22.46
C MET A 165 -3.50 -1.23 21.27
N SER A 166 -2.93 -1.23 20.08
CA SER A 166 -3.62 -0.88 18.83
C SER A 166 -3.41 -1.95 17.77
N LEU A 167 -4.45 -2.17 16.97
CA LEU A 167 -4.40 -3.00 15.78
C LEU A 167 -4.26 -2.11 14.53
N TYR A 168 -3.34 -2.48 13.65
CA TYR A 168 -3.14 -1.87 12.34
C TYR A 168 -3.42 -2.91 11.25
N ILE A 169 -4.16 -2.49 10.22
CA ILE A 169 -4.45 -3.28 9.04
C ILE A 169 -3.51 -2.82 7.93
N ASN A 170 -2.44 -3.57 7.69
CA ASN A 170 -1.43 -3.22 6.68
C ASN A 170 -1.90 -3.60 5.28
N GLU A 171 -2.48 -4.79 5.13
CA GLU A 171 -3.03 -5.28 3.88
C GLU A 171 -4.22 -6.21 4.18
N ALA A 172 -5.36 -5.97 3.55
CA ALA A 172 -6.57 -6.76 3.79
C ALA A 172 -7.37 -6.92 2.50
N GLY A 173 -7.94 -8.11 2.32
CA GLY A 173 -8.86 -8.42 1.22
C GLY A 173 -10.31 -8.08 1.54
N TYR A 174 -10.58 -7.72 2.79
CA TYR A 174 -11.89 -7.29 3.25
C TYR A 174 -11.78 -6.01 4.08
N LYS A 175 -12.85 -5.22 4.08
CA LYS A 175 -13.08 -4.26 5.16
C LYS A 175 -13.45 -5.04 6.41
N TYR A 176 -12.84 -4.71 7.54
CA TYR A 176 -13.12 -5.38 8.82
C TYR A 176 -13.77 -4.43 9.82
N THR A 177 -14.64 -4.99 10.65
CA THR A 177 -14.92 -4.47 11.99
C THR A 177 -14.05 -5.22 12.98
N ALA A 178 -13.36 -4.48 13.84
CA ALA A 178 -12.53 -5.04 14.89
C ALA A 178 -13.25 -4.88 16.24
N ARG A 179 -13.30 -5.95 17.02
CA ARG A 179 -13.72 -5.94 18.43
C ARG A 179 -12.54 -6.33 19.29
N ARG A 180 -12.26 -5.53 20.32
CA ARG A 180 -11.26 -5.86 21.35
C ARG A 180 -11.92 -6.65 22.47
N VAL A 181 -11.33 -7.78 22.85
CA VAL A 181 -11.78 -8.63 23.96
C VAL A 181 -10.63 -8.86 24.93
N GLY A 182 -10.84 -8.56 26.22
CA GLY A 182 -9.86 -8.75 27.28
C GLY A 182 -8.85 -7.60 27.44
N ASP A 183 -8.42 -7.37 28.68
CA ASP A 183 -7.57 -6.21 29.03
C ASP A 183 -6.06 -6.52 28.93
N TYR A 184 -5.59 -7.58 29.58
CA TYR A 184 -4.18 -8.01 29.59
C TYR A 184 -3.87 -9.15 28.60
N ASN A 185 -4.90 -9.94 28.30
CA ASN A 185 -4.90 -10.98 27.29
C ASN A 185 -5.83 -10.54 26.16
N THR A 186 -5.42 -9.51 25.44
CA THR A 186 -6.29 -8.90 24.45
C THR A 186 -6.29 -9.72 23.16
N VAL A 187 -7.50 -10.04 22.71
CA VAL A 187 -7.78 -10.63 21.41
C VAL A 187 -8.52 -9.60 20.56
N TYR A 188 -8.04 -9.35 19.34
CA TYR A 188 -8.79 -8.61 18.34
C TYR A 188 -9.58 -9.59 17.48
N GLU A 189 -10.91 -9.57 17.62
CA GLU A 189 -11.83 -10.33 16.79
C GLU A 189 -12.18 -9.50 15.55
N LEU A 190 -11.82 -10.01 14.37
CA LEU A 190 -12.01 -9.35 13.08
C LEU A 190 -13.13 -10.03 12.31
N ALA A 191 -14.25 -9.33 12.15
CA ALA A 191 -15.37 -9.75 11.33
C ALA A 191 -15.29 -9.09 9.94
N PRO A 192 -15.18 -9.88 8.85
CA PRO A 192 -15.13 -9.35 7.49
C PRO A 192 -16.50 -8.77 7.10
N GLN A 193 -16.48 -7.63 6.42
CA GLN A 193 -17.67 -6.97 5.88
C GLN A 193 -17.78 -7.27 4.38
N TYR A 194 -17.23 -6.40 3.54
CA TYR A 194 -17.23 -6.56 2.08
C TYR A 194 -15.81 -6.70 1.56
N LYS A 195 -15.68 -7.41 0.43
CA LYS A 195 -14.41 -7.61 -0.27
C LYS A 195 -13.90 -6.26 -0.79
N VAL A 196 -12.62 -6.01 -0.64
CA VAL A 196 -11.93 -4.85 -1.23
C VAL A 196 -10.92 -5.32 -2.25
N ALA A 197 -10.73 -4.53 -3.30
CA ALA A 197 -9.78 -4.87 -4.36
C ALA A 197 -8.36 -4.96 -3.80
N MET A 198 -7.65 -6.05 -4.10
CA MET A 198 -6.28 -6.29 -3.66
C MET A 198 -5.29 -6.16 -4.81
N LYS A 199 -3.99 -6.16 -4.48
CA LYS A 199 -2.97 -6.26 -5.51
C LYS A 199 -3.12 -7.62 -6.22
N ALA A 200 -3.09 -7.61 -7.55
CA ALA A 200 -3.10 -8.86 -8.32
C ALA A 200 -1.82 -9.68 -8.09
N ASP A 201 -1.88 -10.98 -8.32
CA ASP A 201 -0.71 -11.85 -8.21
C ASP A 201 0.38 -11.39 -9.18
N GLU A 202 1.54 -11.01 -8.66
CA GLU A 202 2.70 -10.68 -9.47
C GLU A 202 3.09 -11.84 -10.39
N ASN A 203 2.83 -13.09 -9.99
CA ASN A 203 3.10 -14.30 -10.77
C ASN A 203 1.88 -14.85 -11.50
N GLY A 204 0.79 -14.08 -11.56
CA GLY A 204 -0.44 -14.47 -12.24
C GLY A 204 -0.26 -14.62 -13.75
N LEU A 205 0.46 -13.68 -14.37
CA LEU A 205 0.84 -13.76 -15.79
C LEU A 205 2.28 -14.22 -15.94
N ASN A 206 2.48 -15.20 -16.81
CA ASN A 206 3.78 -15.82 -17.08
C ASN A 206 4.15 -15.72 -18.55
N TYR A 207 5.45 -15.52 -18.81
CA TYR A 207 6.01 -15.56 -20.15
C TYR A 207 5.68 -16.88 -20.84
N GLY A 208 5.12 -16.83 -22.05
CA GLY A 208 4.93 -17.98 -22.92
C GLY A 208 6.04 -18.07 -23.96
N SER A 209 6.04 -17.12 -24.91
CA SER A 209 7.04 -17.05 -25.97
C SER A 209 7.15 -15.64 -26.55
N PHE A 210 8.30 -15.34 -27.18
CA PHE A 210 8.50 -14.14 -27.98
C PHE A 210 9.22 -14.55 -29.26
N SER A 211 8.69 -14.17 -30.42
CA SER A 211 9.25 -14.55 -31.72
C SER A 211 9.03 -13.47 -32.78
N TYR A 212 9.82 -13.53 -33.86
CA TYR A 212 9.67 -12.67 -35.03
C TYR A 212 9.54 -13.53 -36.29
N ALA A 213 8.47 -13.33 -37.04
CA ALA A 213 8.22 -14.01 -38.31
C ALA A 213 7.39 -13.10 -39.22
N ASP A 214 7.63 -13.16 -40.54
CA ASP A 214 6.84 -12.45 -41.55
C ASP A 214 6.68 -10.94 -41.28
N GLY A 215 7.74 -10.31 -40.78
CA GLY A 215 7.72 -8.87 -40.48
C GLY A 215 7.08 -8.49 -39.15
N LYS A 216 6.56 -9.45 -38.37
CA LYS A 216 5.76 -9.23 -37.16
C LYS A 216 6.38 -9.88 -35.94
N TYR A 217 6.33 -9.17 -34.82
CA TYR A 217 6.61 -9.70 -33.50
C TYR A 217 5.36 -10.38 -32.96
N THR A 218 5.53 -11.56 -32.37
CA THR A 218 4.48 -12.29 -31.65
C THR A 218 4.94 -12.51 -30.22
N PHE A 219 4.13 -12.05 -29.27
CA PHE A 219 4.36 -12.23 -27.84
C PHE A 219 3.19 -13.00 -27.22
N VAL A 220 3.50 -14.08 -26.50
CA VAL A 220 2.51 -14.95 -25.86
C VAL A 220 2.71 -14.91 -24.35
N VAL A 221 1.61 -14.73 -23.62
CA VAL A 221 1.56 -14.71 -22.15
C VAL A 221 0.48 -15.67 -21.68
N ASN A 222 0.76 -16.45 -20.64
CA ASN A 222 -0.20 -17.38 -20.03
C ASN A 222 -0.70 -16.80 -18.70
N ASP A 223 -2.00 -16.90 -18.44
CA ASP A 223 -2.64 -16.45 -17.21
C ASP A 223 -3.04 -17.64 -16.33
N LYS A 224 -2.40 -17.75 -15.16
CA LYS A 224 -2.63 -18.83 -14.20
C LYS A 224 -4.01 -18.72 -13.53
N TRP A 225 -4.55 -17.51 -13.41
CA TRP A 225 -5.73 -17.20 -12.58
C TRP A 225 -6.90 -16.66 -13.40
N ALA A 226 -6.94 -16.97 -14.69
CA ALA A 226 -7.98 -16.47 -15.58
C ALA A 226 -9.41 -16.79 -15.09
N LYS A 227 -9.61 -17.92 -14.41
CA LYS A 227 -10.93 -18.34 -13.92
C LYS A 227 -11.40 -17.49 -12.75
N GLU A 228 -10.48 -17.13 -11.86
CA GLU A 228 -10.74 -16.34 -10.66
C GLU A 228 -11.00 -14.86 -11.01
N TYR A 229 -10.43 -14.38 -12.11
CA TYR A 229 -10.60 -13.02 -12.62
C TYR A 229 -11.72 -12.87 -13.65
N ALA A 230 -12.64 -13.84 -13.73
CA ALA A 230 -13.74 -13.79 -14.68
C ALA A 230 -14.52 -12.46 -14.61
N GLY A 231 -14.63 -11.76 -15.74
CA GLY A 231 -15.30 -10.47 -15.86
C GLY A 231 -14.40 -9.23 -15.72
N GLU A 232 -13.13 -9.39 -15.34
CA GLU A 232 -12.14 -8.31 -15.42
C GLU A 232 -11.52 -8.20 -16.82
N LYS A 233 -10.73 -7.15 -17.04
CA LYS A 233 -9.84 -7.01 -18.19
C LYS A 233 -8.38 -7.06 -17.76
N VAL A 234 -7.51 -7.46 -18.69
CA VAL A 234 -6.07 -7.46 -18.49
C VAL A 234 -5.42 -6.52 -19.50
N ALA A 235 -4.69 -5.54 -19.00
CA ALA A 235 -3.89 -4.65 -19.82
C ALA A 235 -2.41 -5.07 -19.73
N ILE A 236 -1.82 -5.43 -20.86
CA ILE A 236 -0.41 -5.83 -20.99
C ILE A 236 0.32 -4.74 -21.76
N LYS A 237 1.31 -4.12 -21.11
CA LYS A 237 2.18 -3.14 -21.75
C LYS A 237 3.51 -3.80 -22.10
N ILE A 238 3.94 -3.58 -23.34
CA ILE A 238 5.22 -4.04 -23.86
C ILE A 238 6.06 -2.84 -24.31
N ASP A 239 7.36 -2.94 -24.06
CA ASP A 239 8.39 -1.98 -24.47
C ASP A 239 9.44 -2.76 -25.27
N LEU A 240 9.58 -2.46 -26.57
CA LEU A 240 10.51 -3.15 -27.46
C LEU A 240 11.89 -2.49 -27.39
N TYR A 241 12.92 -3.31 -27.21
CA TYR A 241 14.32 -2.89 -27.23
C TYR A 241 15.10 -3.64 -28.30
N LYS A 242 16.02 -2.94 -28.94
CA LYS A 242 17.08 -3.51 -29.77
C LYS A 242 18.33 -3.69 -28.91
N ASP A 243 18.75 -4.94 -28.76
CA ASP A 243 19.97 -5.30 -28.03
C ASP A 243 21.20 -4.94 -28.86
N ASN A 244 22.04 -4.05 -28.31
CA ASN A 244 23.26 -3.59 -28.95
C ASN A 244 24.46 -4.04 -28.11
N ALA A 245 25.14 -5.12 -28.52
CA ALA A 245 26.23 -5.73 -27.75
C ALA A 245 27.38 -4.80 -27.31
N PHE A 246 27.55 -3.64 -27.96
CA PHE A 246 28.63 -2.67 -27.69
C PHE A 246 28.14 -1.28 -27.23
N PHE A 247 26.82 -1.04 -27.12
CA PHE A 247 26.24 0.28 -26.83
C PHE A 247 24.99 0.16 -25.94
N PHE A 248 24.35 1.28 -25.60
CA PHE A 248 23.05 1.26 -24.91
C PHE A 248 21.97 0.57 -25.76
N ASP A 249 21.09 -0.17 -25.09
CA ASP A 249 19.92 -0.80 -25.72
C ASP A 249 19.03 0.27 -26.36
N GLY A 250 18.78 0.14 -27.67
CA GLY A 250 17.97 1.10 -28.43
C GLY A 250 16.49 0.88 -28.17
N TYR A 251 15.80 1.85 -27.57
CA TYR A 251 14.37 1.76 -27.31
C TYR A 251 13.57 2.02 -28.58
N LYS A 252 12.73 1.07 -28.99
CA LYS A 252 11.96 1.14 -30.25
C LYS A 252 10.54 1.64 -30.09
N GLY A 253 10.00 1.66 -28.87
CA GLY A 253 8.66 2.15 -28.57
C GLY A 253 7.87 1.21 -27.67
N SER A 254 6.68 1.67 -27.29
CA SER A 254 5.78 0.93 -26.38
C SER A 254 4.40 0.73 -26.99
N LYS A 255 3.69 -0.30 -26.53
CA LYS A 255 2.27 -0.49 -26.82
C LYS A 255 1.57 -1.17 -25.66
N GLU A 256 0.35 -0.75 -25.36
CA GLU A 256 -0.52 -1.39 -24.38
C GLU A 256 -1.66 -2.13 -25.11
N PHE A 257 -1.88 -3.38 -24.74
CA PHE A 257 -2.96 -4.21 -25.24
C PHE A 257 -3.93 -4.48 -24.10
N THR A 258 -5.23 -4.34 -24.36
CA THR A 258 -6.27 -4.69 -23.38
C THR A 258 -7.05 -5.89 -23.90
N PHE A 259 -7.18 -6.91 -23.06
CA PHE A 259 -7.89 -8.15 -23.35
C PHE A 259 -8.98 -8.40 -22.31
N ASP A 260 -10.03 -9.11 -22.73
CA ASP A 260 -10.89 -9.80 -21.78
C ASP A 260 -10.14 -10.98 -21.17
N VAL A 261 -10.48 -11.38 -19.95
CA VAL A 261 -9.74 -12.42 -19.23
C VAL A 261 -9.80 -13.78 -19.96
N ALA A 262 -8.64 -14.38 -20.19
CA ALA A 262 -8.45 -15.65 -20.89
C ALA A 262 -7.22 -16.38 -20.34
N GLU A 263 -7.13 -17.70 -20.54
CA GLU A 263 -5.99 -18.51 -20.05
C GLU A 263 -4.67 -18.16 -20.76
N GLY A 264 -4.72 -17.51 -21.93
CA GLY A 264 -3.55 -17.02 -22.64
C GLY A 264 -3.85 -15.87 -23.59
N TYR A 265 -2.83 -15.06 -23.84
CA TYR A 265 -2.89 -13.86 -24.65
C TYR A 265 -1.82 -13.90 -25.73
N THR A 266 -2.23 -13.69 -26.98
CA THR A 266 -1.32 -13.58 -28.12
C THR A 266 -1.38 -12.16 -28.68
N MET A 267 -0.25 -11.47 -28.62
CA MET A 267 -0.07 -10.10 -29.10
C MET A 267 0.79 -10.13 -30.36
N THR A 268 0.25 -9.62 -31.46
CA THR A 268 0.99 -9.51 -32.73
C THR A 268 1.12 -8.04 -33.11
N PHE A 269 2.34 -7.58 -33.39
CA PHE A 269 2.62 -6.18 -33.70
C PHE A 269 3.86 -6.00 -34.57
N THR A 270 3.96 -4.83 -35.20
CA THR A 270 5.12 -4.36 -35.96
C THR A 270 5.75 -3.14 -35.28
N GLU A 271 6.96 -2.75 -35.69
CA GLU A 271 7.63 -1.54 -35.14
C GLU A 271 6.83 -0.25 -35.40
N LYS A 272 5.95 -0.24 -36.41
CA LYS A 272 5.08 0.90 -36.76
C LYS A 272 3.86 1.01 -35.85
N ASP A 273 3.50 -0.09 -35.18
CA ASP A 273 2.36 -0.12 -34.26
C ASP A 273 2.74 0.43 -32.88
N LEU A 274 4.03 0.65 -32.61
CA LEU A 274 4.56 1.13 -31.35
C LEU A 274 4.56 2.65 -31.29
N GLU A 275 4.29 3.19 -30.11
CA GLU A 275 4.49 4.61 -29.82
C GLU A 275 6.00 4.87 -29.69
N GLN A 276 6.58 5.47 -30.72
CA GLN A 276 8.01 5.73 -30.80
C GLN A 276 8.39 7.01 -30.03
N PRO A 277 9.58 7.06 -29.40
CA PRO A 277 10.12 8.31 -28.88
C PRO A 277 10.41 9.30 -30.01
N ALA A 278 10.31 10.60 -29.75
CA ALA A 278 10.49 11.65 -30.76
C ALA A 278 11.93 11.76 -31.36
N VAL A 279 12.86 10.90 -30.93
CA VAL A 279 14.26 10.94 -31.36
C VAL A 279 14.48 9.85 -32.39
N GLU A 280 14.80 10.26 -33.62
CA GLU A 280 15.16 9.34 -34.70
C GLU A 280 16.50 8.66 -34.40
N GLU A 281 16.49 7.32 -34.29
CA GLU A 281 17.71 6.55 -34.15
C GLU A 281 18.42 6.39 -35.50
N ASN A 282 19.72 6.71 -35.55
CA ASN A 282 20.60 6.39 -36.67
C ASN A 282 20.63 4.87 -36.92
N ASN A 283 20.19 4.46 -38.11
CA ASN A 283 19.94 3.05 -38.47
C ASN A 283 21.18 2.29 -38.97
N ASP A 284 22.40 2.82 -38.84
CA ASP A 284 23.59 2.35 -39.54
C ASP A 284 24.27 1.07 -39.01
N PHE A 285 23.60 0.27 -38.18
CA PHE A 285 24.20 -0.95 -37.63
C PHE A 285 24.14 -2.12 -38.63
N ARG A 286 25.31 -2.64 -39.04
CA ARG A 286 25.47 -3.71 -40.06
C ARG A 286 25.48 -5.16 -39.50
N GLY A 287 24.80 -5.43 -38.38
CA GLY A 287 24.76 -6.76 -37.74
C GLY A 287 23.34 -7.35 -37.65
N ALA A 288 23.25 -8.65 -37.34
CA ALA A 288 21.98 -9.31 -37.00
C ALA A 288 21.28 -8.52 -35.88
N LYS A 289 20.03 -8.13 -36.12
CA LYS A 289 19.33 -7.23 -35.22
C LYS A 289 18.68 -8.08 -34.12
N LYS A 290 19.23 -7.96 -32.91
CA LYS A 290 18.74 -8.64 -31.72
C LYS A 290 17.69 -7.77 -31.01
N TYR A 291 16.62 -8.39 -30.54
CA TYR A 291 15.51 -7.70 -29.89
C TYR A 291 15.04 -8.42 -28.62
N TYR A 292 14.55 -7.67 -27.64
CA TYR A 292 13.87 -8.21 -26.47
C TYR A 292 12.75 -7.28 -26.01
N LEU A 293 11.81 -7.79 -25.22
CA LEU A 293 10.76 -6.99 -24.59
C LEU A 293 11.06 -6.78 -23.12
N LYS A 294 10.83 -5.57 -22.62
CA LYS A 294 10.38 -5.38 -21.23
C LYS A 294 8.87 -5.36 -21.26
N TRP A 295 8.23 -5.97 -20.29
CA TRP A 295 6.78 -6.00 -20.24
C TRP A 295 6.28 -5.92 -18.82
N GLY A 296 4.99 -5.65 -18.69
CA GLY A 296 4.29 -5.68 -17.43
C GLY A 296 2.79 -5.72 -17.70
N PHE A 297 2.01 -5.88 -16.65
CA PHE A 297 0.58 -5.95 -16.77
C PHE A 297 -0.12 -5.30 -15.59
N LYS A 298 -1.38 -4.93 -15.80
CA LYS A 298 -2.32 -4.54 -14.76
C LYS A 298 -3.67 -5.19 -15.05
N ARG A 299 -4.44 -5.45 -14.00
CA ARG A 299 -5.82 -5.92 -14.12
C ARG A 299 -6.75 -4.76 -13.85
N VAL A 300 -7.80 -4.67 -14.65
CA VAL A 300 -8.79 -3.59 -14.58
C VAL A 300 -10.13 -4.23 -14.25
N GLY A 301 -10.59 -4.04 -13.01
CA GLY A 301 -11.86 -4.58 -12.52
C GLY A 301 -12.09 -4.33 -11.03
N ALA A 302 -13.04 -5.06 -10.44
CA ALA A 302 -13.46 -4.89 -9.05
C ALA A 302 -12.66 -5.75 -8.04
N ILE A 303 -11.95 -6.76 -8.52
CA ILE A 303 -11.16 -7.71 -7.73
C ILE A 303 -9.74 -7.16 -7.53
N SER A 304 -9.15 -6.61 -8.59
CA SER A 304 -7.78 -6.12 -8.58
C SER A 304 -7.69 -4.61 -8.49
N LYS A 305 -6.73 -4.09 -7.72
CA LYS A 305 -6.29 -2.70 -7.86
C LYS A 305 -5.63 -2.52 -9.23
N ASP A 306 -5.84 -1.36 -9.86
CA ASP A 306 -5.23 -0.97 -11.15
C ASP A 306 -3.74 -0.62 -11.01
N ASN A 307 -2.98 -1.52 -10.39
CA ASN A 307 -1.56 -1.38 -10.14
C ASN A 307 -0.77 -2.08 -11.26
N PHE A 308 0.11 -1.32 -11.92
CA PHE A 308 0.98 -1.87 -12.95
C PHE A 308 2.14 -2.66 -12.34
N MET A 309 2.23 -3.94 -12.70
CA MET A 309 3.28 -4.86 -12.26
C MET A 309 4.28 -5.05 -13.39
N LYS A 310 5.53 -4.64 -13.15
CA LYS A 310 6.64 -4.85 -14.07
C LYS A 310 7.11 -6.30 -14.00
N LYS A 311 7.41 -6.87 -15.17
CA LYS A 311 7.99 -8.21 -15.32
C LYS A 311 9.42 -8.10 -15.86
N ASP A 312 10.10 -9.24 -15.81
CA ASP A 312 11.45 -9.36 -16.35
C ASP A 312 11.49 -9.23 -17.88
N LYS A 313 12.71 -9.08 -18.39
CA LYS A 313 12.97 -9.07 -19.84
C LYS A 313 12.69 -10.45 -20.43
N THR A 314 12.18 -10.47 -21.66
CA THR A 314 12.11 -11.71 -22.44
C THR A 314 13.51 -12.17 -22.85
N PRO A 315 13.67 -13.45 -23.23
CA PRO A 315 14.82 -13.86 -24.03
C PRO A 315 14.98 -12.99 -25.29
N VAL A 316 16.23 -12.83 -25.70
CA VAL A 316 16.59 -12.09 -26.91
C VAL A 316 16.27 -12.95 -28.13
N ILE A 317 15.69 -12.34 -29.17
CA ILE A 317 15.42 -12.97 -30.46
C ILE A 317 16.18 -12.26 -31.58
N GLU A 318 16.42 -12.96 -32.68
CA GLU A 318 17.05 -12.42 -33.88
C GLU A 318 16.01 -12.17 -34.97
N LYS A 319 16.17 -11.04 -35.66
CA LYS A 319 15.41 -10.63 -36.85
C LYS A 319 16.24 -10.81 -38.11
#